data_AF-A0A401MWC1-F1
#
_entry.id   AF-A0A401MWC1-F1
#
_cell.length_a   1.000
_cell.length_b   1.000
_cell.length_c   1.000
_cell.angle_alpha   90.00
_cell.angle_beta   90.00
_cell.angle_gamma   90.00
#
_symmetry.space_group_name_H-M   'P 1'
#
loop_
_entity.id
_entity.type
_entity.pdbx_description
1 polymer ?
#
loop_
_entity_poly.entity_id
_entity_poly.type
_entity_poly.pdbx_seq_one_letter_code
_entity_poly.pdbx_strand_id
1 'polypeptide(L)'
;MVITARRAPELAALAKDIRATGSACTDIAADALDPQAAADVVACAVAEYGRIDVALLNAGQGPDMAMDDVSVTDVSRIMALNYIPRQGPYSAAKAAARTLIDAARVELAPKGIRFTSIHPGFVATDRVNADNLPKPFQVSTERAARCVIRALEREPAQAYFPWATTALVRTLSALPASVSSVVLRSLASR
;
A
#
# COMPACT_ATOMS: atom_id res chain seq x y z
N MET A 1 10.48 -14.08 11.96
CA MET A 1 10.03 -13.05 10.98
C MET A 1 10.99 -11.89 11.03
N VAL A 2 11.27 -11.24 9.90
CA VAL A 2 12.06 -10.02 9.85
C VAL A 2 11.13 -8.82 9.68
N ILE A 3 11.32 -7.77 10.48
CA ILE A 3 10.62 -6.48 10.37
C ILE A 3 11.62 -5.36 10.09
N THR A 4 11.22 -4.37 9.28
CA THR A 4 12.09 -3.25 8.92
C THR A 4 11.32 -1.93 8.83
N ALA A 5 11.95 -0.88 9.35
CA ALA A 5 11.51 0.52 9.25
C ALA A 5 12.68 1.46 9.57
N ARG A 6 12.57 2.73 9.19
CA ARG A 6 13.63 3.74 9.47
C ARG A 6 13.75 4.15 10.94
N ARG A 7 12.66 4.07 11.69
CA ARG A 7 12.60 4.57 13.07
C ARG A 7 12.98 3.46 14.04
N ALA A 8 14.27 3.39 14.37
CA ALA A 8 14.83 2.30 15.17
C ALA A 8 14.18 2.13 16.56
N PRO A 9 13.87 3.19 17.34
CA PRO A 9 13.25 3.01 18.66
C PRO A 9 11.87 2.34 18.60
N GLU A 10 11.01 2.79 17.71
CA GLU A 10 9.67 2.24 17.52
C GLU A 10 9.71 0.82 16.94
N LEU A 11 10.69 0.54 16.08
CA LEU A 11 10.90 -0.80 15.53
C LEU A 11 11.33 -1.78 16.64
N ALA A 12 12.27 -1.39 17.49
CA ALA A 12 12.74 -2.21 18.61
C ALA A 12 11.62 -2.47 19.64
N ALA A 13 10.77 -1.47 19.91
CA ALA A 13 9.60 -1.64 20.76
C ALA A 13 8.62 -2.67 20.17
N LEU A 14 8.29 -2.57 18.88
CA LEU A 14 7.44 -3.54 18.20
C LEU A 14 8.06 -4.95 18.19
N ALA A 15 9.37 -5.05 17.97
CA ALA A 15 10.08 -6.33 18.01
C ALA A 15 9.98 -6.99 19.38
N LYS A 16 10.09 -6.20 20.46
CA LYS A 16 9.89 -6.68 21.83
C LYS A 16 8.48 -7.22 22.03
N ASP A 17 7.46 -6.51 21.57
CA ASP A 17 6.07 -6.95 21.68
C ASP A 17 5.83 -8.25 20.91
N ILE A 18 6.37 -8.37 19.70
CA ILE A 18 6.28 -9.61 18.90
C ILE A 18 6.96 -10.77 19.64
N ARG A 19 8.17 -10.57 20.16
CA ARG A 19 8.90 -11.60 20.92
C ARG A 19 8.14 -12.00 22.19
N ALA A 20 7.45 -11.06 22.84
CA ALA A 20 6.63 -11.34 24.02
C ALA A 20 5.43 -12.25 23.72
N THR A 21 4.99 -12.35 22.46
CA THR A 21 3.99 -13.36 22.03
C THR A 21 4.57 -14.78 21.86
N GLY A 22 5.88 -14.94 22.02
CA GLY A 22 6.61 -16.20 21.76
C GLY A 22 7.09 -16.36 20.31
N SER A 23 6.87 -15.34 19.46
CA SER A 23 7.28 -15.38 18.04
C SER A 23 8.73 -14.98 17.84
N ALA A 24 9.45 -15.68 16.97
CA ALA A 24 10.79 -15.25 16.53
C ALA A 24 10.69 -13.97 15.69
N CYS A 25 11.47 -12.95 16.06
CA CYS A 25 11.48 -11.65 15.38
C CYS A 25 12.89 -11.06 15.32
N THR A 26 13.28 -10.63 14.14
CA THR A 26 14.52 -9.88 13.87
C THR A 26 14.12 -8.49 13.37
N ASP A 27 14.58 -7.45 14.04
CA ASP A 27 14.35 -6.07 13.65
C ASP A 27 15.59 -5.47 12.98
N ILE A 28 15.42 -4.91 11.79
CA ILE A 28 16.49 -4.28 11.03
C ILE A 28 16.04 -2.87 10.65
N ALA A 29 16.65 -1.87 11.28
CA ALA A 29 16.41 -0.49 10.91
C ALA A 29 17.07 -0.18 9.56
N ALA A 30 16.26 0.13 8.54
CA ALA A 30 16.74 0.41 7.19
C ALA A 30 15.85 1.46 6.50
N ASP A 31 16.46 2.24 5.60
CA ASP A 31 15.71 3.08 4.67
C ASP A 31 15.38 2.29 3.41
N ALA A 32 14.10 2.16 3.09
CA ALA A 32 13.64 1.50 1.87
C ALA A 32 14.01 2.27 0.60
N LEU A 33 14.43 3.54 0.71
CA LEU A 33 14.98 4.33 -0.39
C LEU A 33 16.45 4.00 -0.68
N ASP A 34 17.14 3.30 0.24
CA ASP A 34 18.49 2.80 0.03
C ASP A 34 18.43 1.36 -0.52
N PRO A 35 18.78 1.15 -1.81
CA PRO A 35 18.74 -0.17 -2.41
C PRO A 35 19.67 -1.18 -1.74
N GLN A 36 20.81 -0.73 -1.22
CA GLN A 36 21.75 -1.61 -0.54
C GLN A 36 21.20 -2.04 0.81
N ALA A 37 20.66 -1.09 1.59
CA ALA A 37 20.01 -1.42 2.86
C ALA A 37 18.82 -2.38 2.67
N ALA A 38 18.03 -2.20 1.61
CA ALA A 38 16.95 -3.13 1.27
C ALA A 38 17.46 -4.53 0.90
N ALA A 39 18.56 -4.62 0.14
CA ALA A 39 19.20 -5.89 -0.19
C ALA A 39 19.76 -6.59 1.05
N ASP A 40 20.37 -5.85 1.97
CA ASP A 40 20.93 -6.37 3.21
C ASP A 40 19.84 -6.95 4.12
N VAL A 41 18.65 -6.34 4.19
CA VAL A 41 17.49 -6.89 4.90
C VAL A 41 17.08 -8.25 4.34
N VAL A 42 17.03 -8.38 3.01
CA VAL A 42 16.69 -9.65 2.35
C VAL A 42 17.77 -10.70 2.61
N ALA A 43 19.05 -10.33 2.48
CA ALA A 43 20.17 -11.21 2.74
C ALA A 43 20.17 -11.71 4.19
N CYS A 44 19.91 -10.83 5.15
CA CYS A 44 19.78 -11.20 6.56
C CYS A 44 18.62 -12.18 6.78
N ALA A 45 17.44 -11.92 6.20
CA ALA A 45 16.29 -12.82 6.30
C ALA A 45 16.61 -14.23 5.78
N VAL A 46 17.30 -14.32 4.64
CA VAL A 46 17.72 -15.61 4.06
C VAL A 46 18.81 -16.28 4.91
N ALA A 47 19.78 -15.52 5.41
CA ALA A 47 20.85 -16.07 6.24
C ALA A 47 20.33 -16.64 7.57
N GLU A 48 19.35 -15.97 8.18
CA GLU A 48 18.81 -16.37 9.48
C GLU A 48 17.71 -17.43 9.38
N TYR A 49 16.82 -17.33 8.39
CA TYR A 49 15.65 -18.21 8.27
C TYR A 49 15.71 -19.17 7.08
N GLY A 50 16.79 -19.15 6.29
CA GLY A 50 17.05 -20.04 5.15
C GLY A 50 16.27 -19.70 3.87
N ARG A 51 15.04 -19.18 3.99
CA ARG A 51 14.18 -18.77 2.88
C ARG A 51 13.21 -17.68 3.29
N ILE A 52 12.60 -17.03 2.30
CA ILE A 52 11.47 -16.12 2.51
C ILE A 52 10.21 -16.81 1.96
N ASP A 53 9.29 -17.16 2.85
CA ASP A 53 8.00 -17.74 2.46
C ASP A 53 7.00 -16.67 2.03
N VAL A 54 7.01 -15.52 2.72
CA VAL A 54 6.12 -14.39 2.49
C VAL A 54 6.89 -13.09 2.63
N ALA A 55 6.76 -12.20 1.65
CA ALA A 55 7.26 -10.82 1.71
C ALA A 55 6.09 -9.84 1.68
N LEU A 56 5.92 -9.04 2.73
CA LEU A 56 4.90 -7.99 2.81
C LEU A 56 5.54 -6.62 2.51
N LEU A 57 5.38 -6.15 1.27
CA LEU A 57 5.90 -4.86 0.82
C LEU A 57 4.94 -3.72 1.18
N ASN A 58 4.95 -3.30 2.44
CA ASN A 58 4.06 -2.25 2.97
C ASN A 58 4.72 -0.85 3.05
N ALA A 59 6.02 -0.74 2.82
CA ALA A 59 6.71 0.54 2.85
C ALA A 59 6.23 1.43 1.69
N GLY A 60 5.67 2.59 2.00
CA GLY A 60 5.19 3.55 1.01
C GLY A 60 5.02 4.95 1.59
N GLN A 61 5.65 5.93 0.93
CA GLN A 61 5.50 7.35 1.20
C GLN A 61 5.34 8.07 -0.14
N GLY A 62 4.32 8.92 -0.26
CA GLY A 62 4.22 9.91 -1.34
C GLY A 62 4.05 11.28 -0.68
N PRO A 63 4.70 12.34 -1.18
CA PRO A 63 4.46 13.70 -0.69
C PRO A 63 3.04 14.15 -1.06
N ASP A 64 2.42 14.96 -0.19
CA ASP A 64 1.25 15.75 -0.56
C ASP A 64 1.71 16.86 -1.50
N MET A 65 1.20 16.89 -2.74
CA MET A 65 1.53 17.93 -3.72
C MET A 65 0.28 18.70 -4.15
N ALA A 66 0.41 20.02 -4.21
CA ALA A 66 -0.59 20.90 -4.77
C ALA A 66 -0.43 20.95 -6.31
N MET A 67 -1.56 20.96 -7.05
CA MET A 67 -1.58 20.79 -8.51
C MET A 67 -1.01 22.00 -9.28
N ASP A 68 -0.78 23.11 -8.60
CA ASP A 68 -0.22 24.36 -9.09
C ASP A 68 1.32 24.36 -9.17
N ASP A 69 1.99 23.34 -8.62
CA ASP A 69 3.45 23.19 -8.59
C ASP A 69 4.00 22.05 -9.48
N VAL A 70 3.16 21.38 -10.30
CA VAL A 70 3.57 20.20 -11.09
C VAL A 70 3.57 20.48 -12.59
N SER A 71 4.65 20.12 -13.29
CA SER A 71 4.76 20.37 -14.74
C SER A 71 3.89 19.42 -15.59
N VAL A 72 3.44 19.91 -16.75
CA VAL A 72 2.63 19.14 -17.72
C VAL A 72 3.33 17.86 -18.17
N THR A 73 4.66 17.85 -18.18
CA THR A 73 5.49 16.70 -18.55
C THR A 73 5.46 15.60 -17.48
N ASP A 74 5.36 15.98 -16.20
CA ASP A 74 5.23 15.04 -15.07
C ASP A 74 3.81 14.47 -14.99
N VAL A 75 2.81 15.32 -15.25
CA VAL A 75 1.39 14.94 -15.33
C VAL A 75 1.12 13.96 -16.48
N SER A 76 1.74 14.18 -17.65
CA SER A 76 1.50 13.35 -18.85
C SER A 76 2.07 11.92 -18.76
N ARG A 77 3.06 11.67 -17.89
CA ARG A 77 3.56 10.31 -17.58
C ARG A 77 2.66 9.54 -16.62
N ILE A 78 1.75 10.24 -15.96
CA ILE A 78 1.01 9.79 -14.79
C ILE A 78 -0.47 9.57 -15.14
N MET A 79 -1.01 10.31 -16.11
CA MET A 79 -2.43 10.53 -16.40
C MET A 79 -3.22 9.44 -17.15
N ALA A 80 -3.02 8.16 -16.82
CA ALA A 80 -3.97 7.12 -17.24
C ALA A 80 -4.49 6.35 -16.04
N LEU A 81 -5.35 6.98 -15.22
CA LEU A 81 -6.54 6.41 -14.56
C LEU A 81 -6.95 7.23 -13.31
N ASN A 82 -8.17 7.77 -13.35
CA ASN A 82 -9.10 8.15 -12.26
C ASN A 82 -8.51 8.84 -11.01
N TYR A 83 -8.70 10.15 -10.89
CA TYR A 83 -8.11 10.96 -9.82
C TYR A 83 -9.08 11.45 -8.74
N ILE A 84 -8.58 11.43 -7.51
CA ILE A 84 -9.02 12.25 -6.37
C ILE A 84 -8.08 13.49 -6.34
N PRO A 85 -8.58 14.73 -6.16
CA PRO A 85 -7.75 15.92 -6.07
C PRO A 85 -6.61 15.79 -5.04
N ARG A 86 -5.43 16.37 -5.33
CA ARG A 86 -4.21 16.37 -4.49
C ARG A 86 -3.48 15.02 -4.30
N GLN A 87 -3.87 13.98 -5.03
CA GLN A 87 -3.24 12.64 -4.94
C GLN A 87 -2.58 12.17 -6.25
N GLY A 88 -2.40 13.06 -7.24
CA GLY A 88 -1.97 12.70 -8.60
C GLY A 88 -0.68 11.87 -8.67
N PRO A 89 0.44 12.35 -8.14
CA PRO A 89 1.71 11.61 -8.15
C PRO A 89 1.67 10.29 -7.39
N TYR A 90 0.97 10.25 -6.24
CA TYR A 90 0.76 9.04 -5.46
C TYR A 90 -0.06 8.00 -6.25
N SER A 91 -1.18 8.42 -6.86
CA SER A 91 -2.02 7.57 -7.70
C SER A 91 -1.24 7.00 -8.89
N ALA A 92 -0.36 7.80 -9.51
CA ALA A 92 0.51 7.33 -10.59
C ALA A 92 1.46 6.22 -10.14
N ALA A 93 2.18 6.46 -9.05
CA ALA A 93 3.14 5.50 -8.52
C ALA A 93 2.43 4.18 -8.16
N LYS A 94 1.22 4.26 -7.59
CA LYS A 94 0.40 3.07 -7.29
C LYS A 94 -0.11 2.37 -8.55
N ALA A 95 -0.46 3.09 -9.61
CA ALA A 95 -0.83 2.50 -10.89
C ALA A 95 0.37 1.80 -11.55
N ALA A 96 1.54 2.44 -11.58
CA ALA A 96 2.77 1.84 -12.10
C ALA A 96 3.17 0.57 -11.32
N ALA A 97 3.11 0.63 -9.98
CA ALA A 97 3.38 -0.53 -9.13
C ALA A 97 2.38 -1.66 -9.41
N ARG A 98 1.11 -1.36 -9.66
CA ARG A 98 0.11 -2.38 -10.02
C ARG A 98 0.47 -3.08 -11.33
N THR A 99 0.83 -2.33 -12.36
CA THR A 99 1.26 -2.89 -13.65
C THR A 99 2.49 -3.79 -13.48
N LEU A 100 3.48 -3.34 -12.70
CA LEU A 100 4.67 -4.13 -12.39
C LEU A 100 4.31 -5.44 -11.68
N ILE A 101 3.44 -5.38 -10.68
CA ILE A 101 2.98 -6.55 -9.93
C ILE A 101 2.22 -7.52 -10.83
N ASP A 102 1.37 -7.01 -11.74
CA ASP A 102 0.61 -7.86 -12.66
C ASP A 102 1.53 -8.54 -13.70
N ALA A 103 2.56 -7.85 -14.21
CA ALA A 103 3.59 -8.45 -15.07
C ALA A 103 4.41 -9.51 -14.32
N ALA A 104 4.92 -9.17 -13.14
CA ALA A 104 5.69 -10.09 -12.29
C ALA A 104 4.89 -11.35 -11.91
N ARG A 105 3.58 -11.22 -11.68
CA ARG A 105 2.70 -12.35 -11.41
C ARG A 105 2.71 -13.37 -12.56
N VAL A 106 2.67 -12.90 -13.81
CA VAL A 106 2.67 -13.78 -14.99
C VAL A 106 4.06 -14.39 -15.20
N GLU A 107 5.10 -13.56 -15.16
CA GLU A 107 6.47 -13.99 -15.46
C GLU A 107 7.05 -14.95 -14.42
N LEU A 108 6.67 -14.79 -13.15
CA LEU A 108 7.21 -15.58 -12.04
C LEU A 108 6.29 -16.71 -11.58
N ALA A 109 5.09 -16.83 -12.14
CA ALA A 109 4.19 -17.98 -11.90
C ALA A 109 4.84 -19.34 -12.19
N PRO A 110 5.62 -19.53 -13.28
CA PRO A 110 6.33 -20.80 -13.52
C PRO A 110 7.37 -21.15 -12.46
N LYS A 111 7.84 -20.15 -11.70
CA LYS A 111 8.78 -20.34 -10.59
C LYS A 111 8.06 -20.57 -9.25
N GLY A 112 6.73 -20.66 -9.25
CA GLY A 112 5.92 -20.84 -8.05
C GLY A 112 5.81 -19.58 -7.17
N ILE A 113 6.23 -18.41 -7.66
CA ILE A 113 6.17 -17.15 -6.91
C ILE A 113 4.83 -16.47 -7.19
N ARG A 114 4.09 -16.15 -6.13
CA ARG A 114 2.76 -15.53 -6.22
C ARG A 114 2.78 -14.08 -5.77
N PHE A 115 1.96 -13.27 -6.42
CA PHE A 115 1.84 -11.84 -6.15
C PHE A 115 0.40 -11.45 -5.86
N THR A 116 0.18 -10.90 -4.66
CA THR A 116 -1.10 -10.35 -4.20
C THR A 116 -0.97 -8.84 -4.08
N SER A 117 -1.77 -8.09 -4.86
CA SER A 117 -1.87 -6.64 -4.67
C SER A 117 -3.01 -6.32 -3.69
N ILE A 118 -2.72 -5.52 -2.66
CA ILE A 118 -3.70 -5.15 -1.63
C ILE A 118 -4.04 -3.67 -1.76
N HIS A 119 -5.33 -3.39 -1.88
CA HIS A 119 -5.89 -2.06 -2.12
C HIS A 119 -6.81 -1.68 -0.96
N PRO A 120 -6.25 -1.15 0.14
CA PRO A 120 -7.05 -0.64 1.24
C PRO A 120 -7.73 0.68 0.86
N GLY A 121 -8.93 0.90 1.39
CA GLY A 121 -9.53 2.22 1.54
C GLY A 121 -8.93 2.94 2.74
N PHE A 122 -9.67 3.88 3.34
CA PHE A 122 -9.18 4.64 4.48
C PHE A 122 -8.99 3.74 5.72
N VAL A 123 -7.77 3.70 6.24
CA VAL A 123 -7.42 3.01 7.49
C VAL A 123 -7.08 4.05 8.56
N ALA A 124 -7.61 3.87 9.77
CA ALA A 124 -7.43 4.78 10.92
C ALA A 124 -6.02 4.71 11.52
N THR A 125 -5.02 5.07 10.73
CA THR A 125 -3.64 5.29 11.19
C THR A 125 -3.48 6.73 11.69
N ASP A 126 -2.50 6.97 12.57
CA ASP A 126 -2.21 8.32 13.08
C ASP A 126 -1.98 9.32 11.95
N ARG A 127 -1.29 8.90 10.88
CA ARG A 127 -1.07 9.73 9.68
C ARG A 127 -2.38 10.13 9.01
N VAL A 128 -3.26 9.16 8.75
CA VAL A 128 -4.55 9.42 8.11
C VAL A 128 -5.42 10.30 9.02
N ASN A 129 -5.45 10.02 10.33
CA ASN A 129 -6.25 10.81 11.28
C ASN A 129 -5.74 12.25 11.43
N ALA A 130 -4.45 12.50 11.17
CA ALA A 130 -3.86 13.84 11.19
C ALA A 130 -4.17 14.66 9.92
N ASP A 131 -4.65 14.04 8.84
CA ASP A 131 -5.05 14.77 7.64
C ASP A 131 -6.47 15.35 7.78
N ASN A 132 -6.71 16.52 7.18
CA ASN A 132 -8.03 17.17 7.15
C ASN A 132 -8.87 16.70 5.95
N LEU A 133 -8.64 15.48 5.44
CA LEU A 133 -9.35 14.95 4.28
C LEU A 133 -10.59 14.15 4.71
N PRO A 134 -11.66 14.11 3.87
CA PRO A 134 -12.83 13.26 4.11
C PRO A 134 -12.46 11.77 4.03
N LYS A 135 -12.96 10.95 4.98
CA LYS A 135 -12.58 9.52 5.13
C LYS A 135 -13.79 8.59 5.07
N PRO A 136 -14.53 8.53 3.94
CA PRO A 136 -15.71 7.68 3.83
C PRO A 136 -15.36 6.20 4.06
N PHE A 137 -16.15 5.53 4.92
CA PHE A 137 -16.00 4.11 5.25
C PHE A 137 -14.64 3.74 5.87
N GLN A 138 -14.05 4.63 6.67
CA GLN A 138 -12.80 4.35 7.39
C GLN A 138 -12.90 3.07 8.24
N VAL A 139 -11.83 2.26 8.22
CA VAL A 139 -11.71 1.03 9.02
C VAL A 139 -10.58 1.13 10.05
N SER A 140 -10.69 0.38 11.15
CA SER A 140 -9.63 0.32 12.16
C SER A 140 -8.37 -0.38 11.63
N THR A 141 -7.23 -0.09 12.24
CA THR A 141 -5.94 -0.74 11.99
C THR A 141 -6.00 -2.25 12.16
N GLU A 142 -6.69 -2.75 13.18
CA GLU A 142 -6.82 -4.18 13.47
C GLU A 142 -7.67 -4.87 12.41
N ARG A 143 -8.74 -4.21 11.94
CA ARG A 143 -9.57 -4.75 10.87
C ARG A 143 -8.79 -4.80 9.56
N ALA A 144 -8.01 -3.76 9.25
CA ALA A 144 -7.14 -3.73 8.08
C ALA A 144 -6.10 -4.85 8.15
N ALA A 145 -5.41 -5.02 9.28
CA ALA A 145 -4.43 -6.08 9.49
C ALA A 145 -5.03 -7.47 9.29
N ARG A 146 -6.23 -7.74 9.83
CA ARG A 146 -6.95 -9.01 9.59
C ARG A 146 -7.28 -9.23 8.11
N CYS A 147 -7.64 -8.18 7.38
CA CYS A 147 -7.87 -8.28 5.94
C CYS A 147 -6.57 -8.59 5.17
N VAL A 148 -5.44 -8.00 5.57
CA VAL A 148 -4.13 -8.29 4.99
C VAL A 148 -3.74 -9.74 5.25
N ILE A 149 -3.84 -10.23 6.50
CA ILE A 149 -3.53 -11.63 6.84
C ILE A 149 -4.37 -12.59 6.00
N ARG A 150 -5.68 -12.37 5.88
CA ARG A 150 -6.55 -13.19 5.02
C ARG A 150 -6.15 -13.16 3.54
N ALA A 151 -5.62 -12.03 3.06
CA ALA A 151 -5.12 -11.93 1.69
C ALA A 151 -3.79 -12.68 1.52
N LEU A 152 -2.94 -12.71 2.53
CA LEU A 152 -1.72 -13.52 2.54
C LEU A 152 -2.04 -15.03 2.58
N GLU A 153 -3.10 -15.44 3.28
CA GLU A 153 -3.51 -16.85 3.36
C GLU A 153 -4.21 -17.36 2.09
N ARG A 154 -5.02 -16.51 1.44
CA ARG A 154 -5.81 -16.89 0.26
C ARG A 154 -5.10 -16.63 -1.07
N GLU A 155 -4.07 -15.79 -1.04
CA GLU A 155 -3.29 -15.33 -2.20
C GLU A 155 -4.13 -14.97 -3.42
N PRO A 156 -5.17 -14.11 -3.27
CA PRO A 156 -5.88 -13.62 -4.44
C PRO A 156 -4.94 -12.72 -5.24
N ALA A 157 -5.09 -12.68 -6.56
CA ALA A 157 -4.35 -11.72 -7.40
C ALA A 157 -4.51 -10.27 -6.90
N GLN A 158 -5.72 -9.91 -6.46
CA GLN A 158 -6.06 -8.58 -5.97
C GLN A 158 -7.01 -8.68 -4.77
N ALA A 159 -6.68 -8.00 -3.68
CA ALA A 159 -7.52 -7.89 -2.48
C ALA A 159 -7.94 -6.43 -2.26
N TYR A 160 -9.22 -6.21 -1.99
CA TYR A 160 -9.78 -4.88 -1.76
C TYR A 160 -10.54 -4.86 -0.43
N PHE A 161 -10.37 -3.79 0.36
CA PHE A 161 -11.19 -3.59 1.55
C PHE A 161 -11.26 -2.11 1.95
N PRO A 162 -12.38 -1.62 2.53
CA PRO A 162 -13.64 -2.33 2.71
C PRO A 162 -14.41 -2.46 1.38
N TRP A 163 -15.20 -3.52 1.26
CA TRP A 163 -15.96 -3.82 0.04
C TRP A 163 -16.93 -2.69 -0.36
N ALA A 164 -17.42 -1.91 0.61
CA ALA A 164 -18.29 -0.77 0.38
C ALA A 164 -17.60 0.31 -0.46
N THR A 165 -16.34 0.65 -0.13
CA THR A 165 -15.53 1.58 -0.93
C THR A 165 -15.24 1.01 -2.31
N THR A 166 -14.94 -0.28 -2.40
CA THR A 166 -14.70 -0.96 -3.69
C THR A 166 -15.93 -0.95 -4.58
N ALA A 167 -17.10 -1.24 -4.02
CA ALA A 167 -18.37 -1.21 -4.73
C ALA A 167 -18.64 0.21 -5.23
N LEU A 168 -18.53 1.23 -4.37
CA LEU A 168 -18.70 2.63 -4.75
C LEU A 168 -17.77 3.04 -5.90
N VAL A 169 -16.47 2.75 -5.80
CA VAL A 169 -15.49 3.12 -6.84
C VAL A 169 -15.79 2.40 -8.15
N ARG A 170 -16.16 1.10 -8.11
CA ARG A 170 -16.53 0.34 -9.31
C ARG A 170 -17.77 0.90 -9.99
N THR A 171 -18.79 1.24 -9.21
CA THR A 171 -20.02 1.85 -9.72
C THR A 171 -19.73 3.21 -10.35
N LEU A 172 -18.96 4.07 -9.66
CA LEU A 172 -18.57 5.38 -10.20
C LEU A 172 -17.70 5.28 -11.46
N SER A 173 -16.82 4.28 -11.55
CA SER A 173 -15.97 4.06 -12.73
C SER A 173 -16.73 3.51 -13.94
N ALA A 174 -17.90 2.92 -13.73
CA ALA A 174 -18.78 2.46 -14.80
C ALA A 174 -19.74 3.55 -15.31
N LEU A 175 -19.87 4.66 -14.58
CA LEU A 175 -20.73 5.79 -14.96
C LEU A 175 -20.02 6.72 -15.96
N PRO A 176 -20.77 7.44 -16.82
CA PRO A 176 -20.21 8.48 -17.67
C PRO A 176 -19.44 9.54 -16.85
N ALA A 177 -18.32 10.03 -17.38
CA ALA A 177 -17.42 10.97 -16.69
C ALA A 177 -18.12 12.24 -16.18
N SER A 178 -19.18 12.69 -16.87
CA SER A 178 -20.01 13.82 -16.48
C SER A 178 -20.76 13.58 -15.16
N VAL A 179 -21.23 12.36 -14.91
CA VAL A 179 -21.99 11.99 -13.70
C VAL A 179 -21.04 11.71 -12.54
N SER A 180 -19.98 10.94 -12.79
CA SER A 180 -19.00 10.60 -11.75
C SER A 180 -18.28 11.85 -11.22
N SER A 181 -17.97 12.82 -12.08
CA SER A 181 -17.36 14.09 -11.66
C SER A 181 -18.26 14.98 -10.80
N VAL A 182 -19.59 14.93 -10.96
CA VAL A 182 -20.54 15.66 -10.09
C VAL A 182 -20.60 15.01 -8.71
N VAL A 183 -20.68 13.68 -8.66
CA VAL A 183 -20.72 12.93 -7.39
C VAL A 183 -19.41 13.08 -6.60
N LEU A 184 -18.26 12.98 -7.28
CA LEU A 184 -16.95 13.18 -6.65
C LEU A 184 -16.78 14.60 -6.10
N ARG A 185 -17.28 15.62 -6.81
CA ARG A 185 -17.27 17.01 -6.31
C ARG A 185 -18.11 17.19 -5.05
N SER A 186 -19.29 16.56 -4.99
CA SER A 186 -20.16 16.62 -3.80
C SER A 186 -19.58 15.89 -2.58
N LEU A 187 -18.76 14.85 -2.78
CA LEU A 187 -18.10 14.11 -1.70
C LEU A 187 -16.84 14.81 -1.18
N ALA A 188 -16.17 15.60 -2.04
CA ALA A 188 -15.00 16.39 -1.67
C ALA A 188 -15.35 17.71 -0.95
N SER A 189 -16.62 18.12 -0.97
CA SER A 189 -17.12 19.38 -0.39
C SER A 189 -17.78 19.24 0.99
N ARG A 190 -17.57 18.12 1.69
CA ARG A 190 -18.06 17.84 3.05
C ARG A 190 -16.91 17.35 3.91
#